data_AF-A0AAW4BIM4-F1
#
_entry.id   AF-A0AAW4BIM4-F1
#
_cell.length_a   1.000
_cell.length_b   1.000
_cell.length_c   1.000
_cell.angle_alpha   90.00
_cell.angle_beta   90.00
_cell.angle_gamma   90.00
#
_symmetry.space_group_name_H-M   'P 1'
#
loop_
_entity.id
_entity.type
_entity.pdbx_description
1 polymer ?
#
loop_
_entity_poly.entity_id
_entity_poly.type
_entity_poly.pdbx_seq_one_letter_code
_entity_poly.pdbx_strand_id
1 'polypeptide(L)'
;MIDETNPAGRLHKILATAREQSDKKSVRDVWAYALNVEPNDAEVTKAVVELYSLTHEIQSLIKMKEGLNHDLYLSSFSRIERALIPLNLA
;
A
#
# COMPACT_ATOMS: atom_id res chain seq x y z
N MET A 1 12.86 14.62 1.20
CA MET A 1 12.04 14.37 0.00
C MET A 1 11.98 12.87 -0.18
N ILE A 2 10.80 12.29 -0.30
CA ILE A 2 10.64 10.86 -0.54
C ILE A 2 10.86 10.62 -2.03
N ASP A 3 11.74 9.70 -2.36
CA ASP A 3 12.02 9.33 -3.74
C ASP A 3 10.93 8.39 -4.26
N GLU A 4 10.02 8.93 -5.07
CA GLU A 4 8.91 8.19 -5.67
C GLU A 4 9.32 7.29 -6.84
N THR A 5 10.59 7.30 -7.25
CA THR A 5 11.09 6.44 -8.34
C THR A 5 11.34 5.00 -7.88
N ASN A 6 11.48 4.79 -6.56
CA ASN A 6 11.64 3.45 -5.99
C ASN A 6 10.33 2.90 -5.39
N PRO A 7 10.20 1.57 -5.25
CA PRO A 7 9.00 0.92 -4.72
C PRO A 7 8.50 1.47 -3.37
N ALA A 8 9.40 1.75 -2.43
CA ALA A 8 9.02 2.24 -1.10
C ALA A 8 8.43 3.65 -1.15
N GLY A 9 8.98 4.53 -1.98
CA GLY A 9 8.41 5.87 -2.18
C GLY A 9 7.06 5.82 -2.88
N ARG A 10 6.87 4.93 -3.87
CA ARG A 10 5.57 4.70 -4.52
C ARG A 10 4.52 4.22 -3.52
N LEU A 11 4.86 3.23 -2.68
CA LEU A 11 3.97 2.74 -1.62
C LEU A 11 3.61 3.87 -0.65
N HIS A 12 4.58 4.65 -0.20
CA HIS A 12 4.33 5.79 0.69
C HIS A 12 3.36 6.78 0.06
N LYS A 13 3.55 7.15 -1.22
CA LYS A 13 2.65 8.07 -1.93
C LYS A 13 1.22 7.55 -1.95
N ILE A 14 1.02 6.28 -2.33
CA ILE A 14 -0.32 5.67 -2.40
C ILE A 14 -1.00 5.70 -1.02
N LEU A 15 -0.30 5.30 0.03
CA LEU A 15 -0.83 5.29 1.39
C LEU A 15 -1.12 6.72 1.91
N ALA A 16 -0.28 7.69 1.57
CA ALA A 16 -0.50 9.09 1.93
C ALA A 16 -1.76 9.63 1.22
N THR A 17 -1.91 9.39 -0.08
CA THR A 17 -3.08 9.79 -0.85
C THR A 17 -4.37 9.19 -0.29
N ALA A 18 -4.35 7.90 0.10
CA ALA A 18 -5.48 7.23 0.73
C ALA A 18 -5.83 7.85 2.09
N ARG A 19 -4.83 8.15 2.92
CA ARG A 19 -5.00 8.77 4.24
C ARG A 19 -5.54 10.20 4.18
N GLU A 20 -5.23 10.94 3.13
CA GLU A 20 -5.70 12.32 2.93
C GLU A 20 -7.18 12.40 2.49
N GLN A 21 -7.81 11.26 2.20
CA GLN A 21 -9.24 11.23 1.88
C GLN A 21 -10.12 11.45 3.11
N SER A 22 -11.29 12.02 2.87
CA SER A 22 -12.32 12.23 3.91
C SER A 22 -12.85 10.91 4.44
N ASP A 23 -13.03 10.82 5.76
CA ASP A 23 -13.66 9.68 6.46
C ASP A 23 -15.12 9.42 6.04
N LYS A 24 -15.73 10.34 5.28
CA LYS A 24 -17.10 10.17 4.73
C LYS A 24 -17.13 9.37 3.43
N LYS A 25 -15.98 9.13 2.78
CA LYS A 25 -15.91 8.33 1.54
C LYS A 25 -15.95 6.85 1.87
N SER A 26 -16.53 6.06 0.98
CA SER A 26 -16.44 4.60 1.10
C SER A 26 -14.99 4.17 0.91
N VAL A 27 -14.62 3.05 1.55
CA VAL A 27 -13.28 2.45 1.41
C VAL A 27 -12.93 2.23 -0.06
N ARG A 28 -13.91 1.79 -0.86
CA ARG A 28 -13.76 1.62 -2.30
C ARG A 28 -13.39 2.92 -3.02
N ASP A 29 -14.07 4.02 -2.73
CA ASP A 29 -13.80 5.31 -3.38
C ASP A 29 -12.43 5.88 -2.98
N VAL A 30 -12.01 5.64 -1.73
CA VAL A 30 -10.68 6.01 -1.25
C VAL A 30 -9.59 5.28 -2.02
N TRP A 31 -9.72 3.95 -2.16
CA TRP A 31 -8.73 3.15 -2.87
C TRP A 31 -8.76 3.37 -4.37
N ALA A 32 -9.95 3.52 -4.98
CA ALA A 32 -10.09 3.90 -6.38
C ALA A 32 -9.34 5.21 -6.70
N TYR A 33 -9.49 6.22 -5.83
CA TYR A 33 -8.77 7.48 -5.97
C TYR A 33 -7.26 7.32 -5.77
N ALA A 34 -6.82 6.64 -4.70
CA ALA A 34 -5.40 6.50 -4.37
C ALA A 34 -4.62 5.66 -5.39
N LEU A 35 -5.30 4.70 -6.02
CA LEU A 35 -4.72 3.80 -7.04
C LEU A 35 -5.00 4.25 -8.48
N ASN A 36 -5.78 5.33 -8.65
CA ASN A 36 -6.19 5.86 -9.94
C ASN A 36 -6.86 4.79 -10.84
N VAL A 37 -7.85 4.10 -10.28
CA VAL A 37 -8.67 3.08 -10.96
C VAL A 37 -10.16 3.41 -10.85
N GLU A 38 -10.98 2.74 -11.66
CA GLU A 38 -12.43 2.91 -11.61
C GLU A 38 -13.01 2.45 -10.25
N PRO A 39 -14.01 3.16 -9.70
CA PRO A 39 -14.59 2.89 -8.37
C PRO A 39 -15.58 1.71 -8.40
N ASN A 40 -15.18 0.59 -9.02
CA ASN A 40 -15.92 -0.66 -8.99
C ASN A 40 -15.12 -1.74 -8.25
N ASP A 41 -15.84 -2.71 -7.68
CA ASP A 41 -15.24 -3.67 -6.74
C ASP A 41 -14.16 -4.54 -7.39
N ALA A 42 -14.33 -4.91 -8.67
CA ALA A 42 -13.38 -5.76 -9.38
C ALA A 42 -12.05 -5.04 -9.62
N GLU A 43 -12.08 -3.82 -10.16
CA GLU A 43 -10.88 -3.02 -10.44
C GLU A 43 -10.16 -2.63 -9.14
N VAL A 44 -10.90 -2.19 -8.12
CA VAL A 44 -10.32 -1.84 -6.82
C VAL A 44 -9.70 -3.06 -6.15
N THR A 45 -10.37 -4.21 -6.15
CA THR A 45 -9.81 -5.44 -5.56
C THR A 45 -8.52 -5.84 -6.26
N LYS A 46 -8.52 -5.85 -7.60
CA LYS A 46 -7.33 -6.17 -8.39
C LYS A 46 -6.16 -5.23 -8.05
N ALA A 47 -6.41 -3.92 -8.03
CA ALA A 47 -5.38 -2.93 -7.74
C ALA A 47 -4.85 -3.03 -6.29
N VAL A 48 -5.70 -3.38 -5.32
CA VAL A 48 -5.29 -3.61 -3.92
C VAL A 48 -4.44 -4.88 -3.79
N VAL A 49 -4.75 -5.94 -4.54
CA VAL A 49 -3.91 -7.16 -4.58
C VAL A 49 -2.54 -6.88 -5.21
N GLU A 50 -2.47 -6.04 -6.25
CA GLU A 50 -1.21 -5.57 -6.82
C GLU A 50 -0.40 -4.75 -5.81
N LEU A 51 -1.06 -3.86 -5.04
CA LEU A 51 -0.43 -3.10 -3.95
C LEU A 51 0.10 -4.00 -2.82
N TYR A 52 -0.64 -5.06 -2.48
CA TYR A 52 -0.18 -6.09 -1.54
C TYR A 52 1.08 -6.78 -2.06
N SER A 53 1.14 -7.08 -3.36
CA SER A 53 2.31 -7.70 -3.99
C SER A 53 3.53 -6.76 -3.97
N LEU A 54 3.34 -5.46 -4.23
CA LEU A 54 4.38 -4.43 -4.09
C LEU A 54 4.93 -4.36 -2.65
N THR A 55 4.06 -4.52 -1.66
CA THR A 55 4.43 -4.54 -0.24
C THR A 55 5.37 -5.73 0.08
N HIS A 56 5.16 -6.89 -0.53
CA HIS A 56 6.04 -8.06 -0.41
C HIS A 56 7.38 -7.89 -1.13
N GLU A 57 7.37 -7.25 -2.30
CA GLU A 57 8.59 -6.94 -3.05
C GLU A 57 9.52 -6.03 -2.22
N ILE A 58 8.97 -4.97 -1.62
CA ILE A 58 9.74 -4.06 -0.76
C ILE A 58 10.36 -4.80 0.43
N GLN A 59 9.62 -5.68 1.09
CA GLN A 59 10.15 -6.48 2.19
C GLN A 59 11.31 -7.38 1.74
N SER A 60 11.18 -7.98 0.56
CA SER A 60 12.26 -8.79 -0.03
C SER A 60 13.51 -7.96 -0.30
N LEU A 61 13.36 -6.75 -0.88
CA LEU A 61 14.45 -5.81 -1.12
C LEU A 61 15.15 -5.37 0.18
N ILE A 62 14.40 -5.16 1.26
CA ILE A 62 14.95 -4.84 2.58
C ILE A 62 15.78 -6.00 3.12
N LYS A 63 15.26 -7.23 3.03
CA LYS A 63 15.95 -8.45 3.52
C LYS A 63 17.24 -8.74 2.76
N MET A 64 17.33 -8.36 1.48
CA MET A 64 18.54 -8.52 0.67
C MET A 64 19.66 -7.54 1.00
N LYS A 65 19.40 -6.47 1.76
CA LYS A 65 20.43 -5.51 2.16
C LYS A 65 21.16 -5.98 3.42
N GLU A 66 22.42 -6.35 3.25
CA GLU A 66 23.33 -6.66 4.36
C GLU A 66 23.60 -5.43 5.24
N GLY A 67 23.82 -5.66 6.53
CA GLY A 67 24.12 -4.60 7.50
C GLY A 67 22.94 -3.70 7.89
N LEU A 68 21.74 -3.96 7.36
CA LEU A 68 20.52 -3.21 7.69
C LEU A 68 19.84 -3.84 8.91
N ASN A 69 19.31 -3.02 9.81
CA ASN A 69 18.52 -3.51 10.95
C ASN A 69 17.14 -3.97 10.44
N HIS A 70 17.03 -5.23 10.02
CA HIS A 70 15.81 -5.76 9.41
C HIS A 70 14.60 -5.66 10.33
N ASP A 71 14.76 -5.89 11.64
CA ASP A 71 13.67 -5.81 12.61
C ASP A 71 13.03 -4.41 12.62
N LEU A 72 13.86 -3.36 12.65
CA LEU A 72 13.39 -1.98 12.62
C LEU A 72 12.59 -1.69 11.34
N TYR A 73 13.14 -2.03 10.18
CA TYR A 73 12.55 -1.68 8.88
C TYR A 73 11.33 -2.54 8.52
N LEU A 74 11.27 -3.79 9.00
CA LEU A 74 10.15 -4.70 8.74
C LEU A 74 9.03 -4.60 9.78
N SER A 75 9.28 -3.99 10.95
CA SER A 75 8.33 -3.91 12.08
C SER A 75 6.91 -3.44 11.71
N SER A 76 6.79 -2.51 10.76
CA SER A 76 5.52 -1.88 10.39
C SER A 76 4.74 -2.63 9.29
N PHE A 77 5.39 -3.55 8.57
CA PHE A 77 4.78 -4.21 7.41
C PHE A 77 3.57 -5.08 7.79
N SER A 78 3.60 -5.73 8.96
CA SER A 78 2.45 -6.52 9.45
C SER A 78 1.17 -5.69 9.64
N ARG A 79 1.30 -4.38 9.91
CA ARG A 79 0.15 -3.46 10.02
C ARG A 79 -0.33 -3.01 8.64
N ILE A 80 0.60 -2.76 7.72
CA ILE A 80 0.29 -2.38 6.34
C ILE A 80 -0.44 -3.53 5.65
N GLU A 81 0.07 -4.75 5.72
CA GLU A 81 -0.55 -5.93 5.13
C GLU A 81 -1.98 -6.16 5.66
N ARG A 82 -2.19 -6.04 6.97
CA ARG A 82 -3.54 -6.15 7.56
C ARG A 82 -4.51 -5.08 7.08
N ALA A 83 -4.04 -3.89 6.71
CA ALA A 83 -4.87 -2.85 6.14
C ALA A 83 -5.22 -3.11 4.65
N LEU A 84 -4.49 -4.03 3.98
CA LEU A 84 -4.66 -4.38 2.56
C LEU A 84 -5.38 -5.73 2.35
N ILE A 85 -5.28 -6.67 3.30
CA ILE A 85 -6.00 -7.96 3.34
C ILE A 85 -7.50 -7.70 3.24
N PRO A 86 -8.25 -8.49 2.42
CA PRO A 86 -9.28 -7.96 1.55
C PRO A 86 -10.19 -7.05 2.34
N LEU A 87 -10.07 -5.77 2.00
CA LEU A 87 -10.95 -4.73 2.46
C LEU A 87 -12.35 -5.30 2.34
N ASN A 88 -13.08 -5.32 3.45
CA ASN A 88 -14.50 -5.60 3.38
C ASN A 88 -15.08 -4.42 2.60
N LEU A 89 -15.12 -4.51 1.26
CA LEU A 89 -15.57 -3.47 0.34
C LEU A 89 -17.10 -3.32 0.37
N ALA A 90 -17.76 -3.92 1.37
CA ALA A 90 -19.19 -3.90 1.61
C ALA A 90 -19.68 -2.53 2.11
#